data_AF-A0A1F5RGQ6-F1
#
_entry.id   AF-A0A1F5RGQ6-F1
#
_cell.length_a   1.000
_cell.length_b   1.000
_cell.length_c   1.000
_cell.angle_alpha   90.00
_cell.angle_beta   90.00
_cell.angle_gamma   90.00
#
_symmetry.space_group_name_H-M   'P 1'
#
loop_
_entity.id
_entity.type
_entity.pdbx_description
1 polymer ?
#
loop_
_entity_poly.entity_id
_entity_poly.type
_entity_poly.pdbx_seq_one_letter_code
_entity_poly.pdbx_strand_id
1 'polypeptide(L)'
;MSRDAGSPDPGPDPAPEPEDTERVAPASTPNAEDARFETSHAADAAPEIPHADDAAPEIPHAEDIAPQASRPIAPDEEFVQAVDEPAVFFDPEQEVYTLAHRPRGRRLRSAVSVTVLALAAFATGLYLFNYLVMPRLIHSTATVRVPDLSNLTLERAEKALTPLGLQLSRAGERFDPSVPRGFILSQDPPPDTPVRGRKRVTVMVSLGEEFSSVPALFGESQRGAEQLLESAGLKIGGVTRAPSDQVGEGLVVASDPPGESVMPRGSEVSLLISTGTGQAYYLMPDLVGREIGGVRRQLESFGFQVILPPSAPAIGAIAHQDPAPGTRITRDATILLQPAGRLIR
;
A
#
# COMPACT_ATOMS: atom_id res chain seq x y z
N MET A 1 50.66 59.60 -35.17
CA MET A 1 50.42 59.36 -33.73
C MET A 1 49.02 59.85 -33.41
N SER A 2 48.04 58.96 -33.47
CA SER A 2 46.64 59.31 -33.17
C SER A 2 46.44 59.40 -31.66
N ARG A 3 45.63 60.36 -31.21
CA ARG A 3 45.07 60.35 -29.86
C ARG A 3 43.60 60.01 -29.97
N ASP A 4 43.25 58.89 -29.37
CA ASP A 4 41.87 58.41 -29.27
C ASP A 4 41.13 59.24 -28.22
N ALA A 5 39.84 59.48 -28.45
CA ALA A 5 39.00 60.33 -27.61
C ALA A 5 37.65 59.63 -27.40
N GLY A 6 37.54 58.88 -26.31
CA GLY A 6 36.40 58.02 -26.05
C GLY A 6 35.08 58.78 -25.89
N SER A 7 34.05 58.33 -26.59
CA SER A 7 32.66 58.69 -26.32
C SER A 7 32.24 58.15 -24.94
N PRO A 8 31.38 58.86 -24.20
CA PRO A 8 30.79 58.35 -22.96
C PRO A 8 29.75 57.26 -23.24
N ASP A 9 29.61 56.35 -22.28
CA ASP A 9 28.70 55.20 -22.28
C ASP A 9 27.25 55.64 -22.00
N PRO A 10 26.23 55.22 -22.79
CA PRO A 10 24.84 55.48 -22.45
C PRO A 10 24.38 54.57 -21.31
N GLY A 11 23.93 55.19 -20.21
CA GLY A 11 23.38 54.46 -19.06
C GLY A 11 22.10 53.67 -19.40
N PRO A 12 21.76 52.63 -18.63
CA PRO A 12 20.64 51.73 -18.93
C PRO A 12 19.28 52.43 -18.85
N ASP A 13 18.35 51.96 -19.70
CA ASP A 13 16.97 52.45 -19.75
C ASP A 13 16.22 52.29 -18.41
N PRO A 14 15.28 53.21 -18.09
CA PRO A 14 14.40 53.06 -16.95
C PRO A 14 13.42 51.88 -17.15
N ALA A 15 13.12 51.17 -16.07
CA ALA A 15 12.13 50.10 -16.08
C ALA A 15 10.71 50.62 -16.35
N PRO A 16 9.83 49.83 -17.00
CA PRO A 16 8.45 50.22 -17.26
C PRO A 16 7.63 50.32 -15.96
N GLU A 17 6.72 51.30 -15.92
CA GLU A 17 5.74 51.46 -14.84
C GLU A 17 4.64 50.38 -14.92
N PRO A 18 4.05 49.95 -13.79
CA PRO A 18 2.96 48.97 -13.79
C PRO A 18 1.64 49.60 -14.27
N GLU A 19 0.90 48.89 -15.13
CA GLU A 19 -0.39 49.35 -15.66
C GLU A 19 -1.52 49.30 -14.60
N ASP A 20 -2.35 50.35 -14.55
CA ASP A 20 -3.52 50.46 -13.67
C ASP A 20 -4.66 49.51 -14.10
N THR A 21 -4.69 48.28 -13.59
CA THR A 21 -5.83 47.36 -13.80
C THR A 21 -7.01 47.66 -12.87
N GLU A 22 -7.82 48.61 -13.30
CA GLU A 22 -9.29 48.70 -13.20
C GLU A 22 -10.01 48.18 -11.92
N ARG A 23 -10.68 49.11 -11.22
CA ARG A 23 -11.57 48.80 -10.09
C ARG A 23 -12.79 47.95 -10.51
N VAL A 24 -12.95 46.77 -9.91
CA VAL A 24 -14.24 46.06 -9.87
C VAL A 24 -14.90 46.23 -8.50
N ALA A 25 -16.18 46.61 -8.48
CA ALA A 25 -16.99 46.78 -7.27
C ALA A 25 -17.70 45.46 -6.88
N PRO A 26 -18.03 45.25 -5.58
CA PRO A 26 -18.57 43.96 -5.11
C PRO A 26 -20.02 43.72 -5.55
N ALA A 27 -20.33 42.47 -5.90
CA ALA A 27 -21.71 42.00 -6.15
C ALA A 27 -22.39 41.53 -4.86
N SER A 28 -23.70 41.74 -4.78
CA SER A 28 -24.51 41.51 -3.56
C SER A 28 -24.84 40.03 -3.30
N THR A 29 -25.00 39.69 -2.02
CA THR A 29 -25.72 38.47 -1.59
C THR A 29 -27.24 38.60 -1.82
N PRO A 30 -27.92 37.46 -2.02
CA PRO A 30 -29.27 37.23 -1.54
C PRO A 30 -29.30 36.13 -0.45
N ASN A 31 -30.34 36.15 0.39
CA ASN A 31 -30.54 35.18 1.48
C ASN A 31 -31.11 33.83 0.99
N ALA A 32 -31.03 32.82 1.86
CA ALA A 32 -31.72 31.54 1.70
C ALA A 32 -33.22 31.65 2.02
N GLU A 33 -34.04 30.80 1.38
CA GLU A 33 -35.28 30.25 1.95
C GLU A 33 -35.78 29.01 1.17
N ASP A 34 -36.63 28.20 1.82
CA ASP A 34 -37.44 27.08 1.31
C ASP A 34 -36.80 26.02 0.38
N ALA A 35 -36.28 24.96 1.03
CA ALA A 35 -36.29 23.60 0.48
C ALA A 35 -37.25 22.71 1.30
N ARG A 36 -38.50 22.58 0.82
CA ARG A 36 -39.45 21.54 1.26
C ARG A 36 -39.33 20.31 0.35
N PHE A 37 -40.19 19.29 0.58
CA PHE A 37 -40.21 17.96 -0.05
C PHE A 37 -39.11 17.01 0.46
N GLU A 38 -39.39 15.74 0.80
CA GLU A 38 -40.68 15.08 1.05
C GLU A 38 -40.48 13.83 1.93
N THR A 39 -41.44 13.48 2.77
CA THR A 39 -41.40 12.24 3.57
C THR A 39 -42.26 11.16 2.94
N SER A 40 -41.65 10.13 2.36
CA SER A 40 -42.34 8.90 1.97
C SER A 40 -42.03 7.75 2.95
N HIS A 41 -43.04 6.93 3.20
CA HIS A 41 -43.00 5.78 4.11
C HIS A 41 -43.29 4.50 3.30
N ALA A 42 -43.06 3.33 3.92
CA ALA A 42 -43.34 1.99 3.41
C ALA A 42 -42.42 1.48 2.27
N ALA A 43 -42.18 0.17 2.09
CA ALA A 43 -42.24 -0.99 3.01
C ALA A 43 -41.71 -2.25 2.28
N ASP A 44 -41.56 -3.35 3.03
CA ASP A 44 -41.62 -4.75 2.57
C ASP A 44 -40.37 -5.38 1.89
N ALA A 45 -40.39 -6.72 1.80
CA ALA A 45 -39.45 -7.65 1.16
C ALA A 45 -38.06 -7.81 1.81
N ALA A 46 -37.98 -8.71 2.81
CA ALA A 46 -36.76 -9.49 3.07
C ALA A 46 -36.60 -10.63 2.02
N PRO A 47 -35.43 -11.26 1.95
CA PRO A 47 -35.41 -12.69 2.26
C PRO A 47 -34.30 -13.10 3.24
N GLU A 48 -34.54 -14.21 3.94
CA GLU A 48 -33.60 -14.83 4.87
C GLU A 48 -32.45 -15.53 4.13
N ILE A 49 -31.26 -15.56 4.74
CA ILE A 49 -30.16 -16.46 4.37
C ILE A 49 -29.86 -17.31 5.61
N PRO A 50 -29.88 -18.66 5.51
CA PRO A 50 -29.79 -19.52 6.69
C PRO A 50 -28.39 -19.54 7.30
N HIS A 51 -28.35 -19.63 8.63
CA HIS A 51 -27.16 -20.10 9.34
C HIS A 51 -26.91 -21.59 9.00
N ALA A 52 -25.64 -21.96 8.91
CA ALA A 52 -25.21 -23.35 8.75
C ALA A 52 -24.16 -23.66 9.82
N ASP A 53 -24.46 -24.66 10.65
CA ASP A 53 -23.61 -25.08 11.77
C ASP A 53 -22.45 -26.01 11.34
N ASP A 54 -21.49 -26.16 12.26
CA ASP A 54 -20.46 -27.20 12.38
C ASP A 54 -20.27 -28.24 11.25
N ALA A 55 -19.16 -28.11 10.51
CA ALA A 55 -18.44 -29.24 9.92
C ALA A 55 -16.97 -28.89 9.56
N ALA A 56 -16.04 -29.03 10.51
CA ALA A 56 -14.60 -28.92 10.24
C ALA A 56 -13.97 -30.32 10.03
N PRO A 57 -13.25 -30.58 8.92
CA PRO A 57 -12.39 -31.75 8.78
C PRO A 57 -10.96 -31.44 9.26
N GLU A 58 -10.46 -32.19 10.23
CA GLU A 58 -9.06 -32.07 10.69
C GLU A 58 -8.06 -32.55 9.62
N ILE A 59 -6.90 -31.88 9.54
CA ILE A 59 -5.77 -32.30 8.70
C ILE A 59 -4.72 -32.95 9.60
N PRO A 60 -4.48 -34.28 9.51
CA PRO A 60 -3.32 -34.89 10.15
C PRO A 60 -2.04 -34.51 9.38
N HIS A 61 -1.04 -34.00 10.10
CA HIS A 61 0.29 -33.72 9.56
C HIS A 61 1.07 -35.01 9.24
N ALA A 62 2.12 -34.86 8.42
CA ALA A 62 3.05 -35.94 8.06
C ALA A 62 4.25 -36.01 9.04
N GLU A 63 5.25 -36.83 8.66
CA GLU A 63 6.48 -37.18 9.41
C GLU A 63 6.25 -38.25 10.51
N ASP A 64 7.15 -39.21 10.77
CA ASP A 64 8.57 -39.31 10.38
C ASP A 64 9.07 -40.79 10.25
N ILE A 65 10.30 -40.96 9.73
CA ILE A 65 11.26 -42.10 9.79
C ILE A 65 11.10 -43.27 8.78
N ALA A 66 12.25 -43.68 8.20
CA ALA A 66 12.48 -44.76 7.23
C ALA A 66 13.64 -45.69 7.76
N PRO A 67 14.51 -46.40 6.98
CA PRO A 67 14.55 -46.83 5.57
C PRO A 67 14.95 -48.34 5.41
N GLN A 68 15.63 -48.70 4.29
CA GLN A 68 16.37 -49.97 3.96
C GLN A 68 15.60 -51.08 3.19
N ALA A 69 16.20 -51.88 2.29
CA ALA A 69 17.53 -51.83 1.61
C ALA A 69 17.53 -52.65 0.28
N SER A 70 18.70 -52.78 -0.37
CA SER A 70 18.91 -53.25 -1.76
C SER A 70 19.14 -54.76 -1.96
N ARG A 71 18.80 -55.25 -3.17
CA ARG A 71 19.51 -56.19 -4.11
C ARG A 71 20.92 -56.74 -3.72
N PRO A 72 21.46 -57.82 -4.38
CA PRO A 72 20.92 -58.77 -5.40
C PRO A 72 21.41 -60.27 -5.27
N ILE A 73 21.31 -61.06 -6.37
CA ILE A 73 22.10 -62.26 -6.79
C ILE A 73 21.42 -63.65 -6.66
N ALA A 74 21.77 -64.57 -7.57
CA ALA A 74 21.25 -65.94 -7.82
C ALA A 74 22.37 -67.01 -7.57
N PRO A 75 22.47 -68.26 -8.12
CA PRO A 75 21.73 -69.00 -9.18
C PRO A 75 20.78 -70.11 -8.61
N ASP A 76 20.73 -71.44 -8.87
CA ASP A 76 21.52 -72.50 -9.57
C ASP A 76 20.62 -73.72 -9.99
N GLU A 77 21.19 -74.74 -10.67
CA GLU A 77 20.53 -75.93 -11.28
C GLU A 77 20.87 -77.25 -10.50
N GLU A 78 20.50 -78.51 -10.81
CA GLU A 78 19.86 -79.23 -11.95
C GLU A 78 19.30 -80.63 -11.50
N PHE A 79 18.46 -81.33 -12.31
CA PHE A 79 18.03 -82.77 -12.17
C PHE A 79 17.23 -83.21 -10.90
N VAL A 80 16.67 -84.44 -10.72
CA VAL A 80 16.75 -85.76 -11.42
C VAL A 80 15.39 -86.55 -11.42
N GLN A 81 15.26 -87.53 -12.33
CA GLN A 81 14.45 -88.80 -12.35
C GLN A 81 13.18 -88.98 -11.46
N ALA A 82 12.01 -89.48 -11.90
CA ALA A 82 11.56 -90.45 -12.93
C ALA A 82 11.66 -91.96 -12.56
N VAL A 83 10.50 -92.60 -12.29
CA VAL A 83 10.31 -94.07 -12.11
C VAL A 83 8.90 -94.52 -12.55
N ASP A 84 8.83 -95.65 -13.27
CA ASP A 84 7.76 -96.63 -13.55
C ASP A 84 6.36 -96.31 -14.17
N GLU A 85 6.03 -97.23 -15.10
CA GLU A 85 4.73 -97.63 -15.68
C GLU A 85 4.14 -98.81 -14.84
N PRO A 86 3.14 -99.63 -15.26
CA PRO A 86 2.18 -99.55 -16.39
C PRO A 86 0.70 -99.70 -15.97
N ALA A 87 -0.23 -99.57 -16.93
CA ALA A 87 -1.34 -100.52 -17.11
C ALA A 87 -2.08 -100.27 -18.44
N VAL A 88 -2.42 -101.35 -19.15
CA VAL A 88 -3.27 -101.31 -20.36
C VAL A 88 -4.69 -101.74 -19.99
N PHE A 89 -5.70 -101.04 -20.52
CA PHE A 89 -7.04 -101.60 -20.66
C PHE A 89 -7.53 -101.43 -22.10
N PHE A 90 -8.11 -102.49 -22.65
CA PHE A 90 -8.68 -102.55 -24.00
C PHE A 90 -10.20 -102.52 -23.88
N ASP A 91 -10.89 -101.78 -24.74
CA ASP A 91 -12.32 -102.00 -24.97
C ASP A 91 -12.64 -101.69 -26.45
N PRO A 92 -13.12 -102.66 -27.25
CA PRO A 92 -13.31 -102.46 -28.69
C PRO A 92 -14.77 -102.62 -29.13
N GLU A 93 -15.43 -101.53 -29.54
CA GLU A 93 -16.43 -101.66 -30.62
C GLU A 93 -16.56 -100.42 -31.50
N GLN A 94 -17.14 -100.65 -32.68
CA GLN A 94 -16.98 -99.84 -33.89
C GLN A 94 -18.05 -98.75 -33.99
N GLU A 95 -17.72 -97.63 -34.65
CA GLU A 95 -18.49 -97.26 -35.85
C GLU A 95 -17.69 -96.40 -36.82
N VAL A 96 -17.97 -96.54 -38.12
CA VAL A 96 -17.27 -95.83 -39.20
C VAL A 96 -18.22 -94.85 -39.90
N TYR A 97 -18.07 -93.56 -39.59
CA TYR A 97 -18.65 -92.47 -40.38
C TYR A 97 -17.57 -91.51 -40.88
N THR A 98 -17.86 -90.86 -42.01
CA THR A 98 -16.80 -90.54 -42.99
C THR A 98 -16.52 -89.05 -43.17
N LEU A 99 -15.28 -88.80 -43.62
CA LEU A 99 -14.82 -87.68 -44.45
C LEU A 99 -14.65 -86.26 -43.83
N ALA A 100 -13.44 -85.77 -44.08
CA ALA A 100 -13.09 -84.38 -44.39
C ALA A 100 -13.03 -83.34 -43.25
N HIS A 101 -11.82 -83.20 -42.69
CA HIS A 101 -11.25 -81.86 -42.51
C HIS A 101 -9.88 -81.72 -43.20
N ARG A 102 -9.61 -80.53 -43.76
CA ARG A 102 -8.59 -80.32 -44.81
C ARG A 102 -7.17 -80.14 -44.25
N PRO A 103 -6.12 -80.71 -44.90
CA PRO A 103 -4.74 -80.35 -44.59
C PRO A 103 -4.48 -78.88 -44.96
N ARG A 104 -4.17 -78.04 -43.95
CA ARG A 104 -3.89 -76.59 -44.12
C ARG A 104 -2.42 -76.20 -43.93
N GLY A 105 -1.49 -77.15 -44.05
CA GLY A 105 -0.03 -77.01 -43.88
C GLY A 105 0.71 -76.04 -44.81
N ARG A 106 0.01 -75.14 -45.52
CA ARG A 106 0.58 -74.10 -46.38
C ARG A 106 -0.01 -72.69 -46.17
N ARG A 107 -1.20 -72.56 -45.54
CA ARG A 107 -1.80 -71.23 -45.25
C ARG A 107 -1.35 -70.62 -43.93
N LEU A 108 -0.90 -71.42 -42.96
CA LEU A 108 -0.39 -70.90 -41.69
C LEU A 108 0.93 -70.13 -41.89
N ARG A 109 1.85 -70.67 -42.70
CA ARG A 109 3.13 -70.01 -43.05
C ARG A 109 2.92 -68.64 -43.72
N SER A 110 1.93 -68.52 -44.63
CA SER A 110 1.59 -67.23 -45.25
C SER A 110 0.92 -66.25 -44.28
N ALA A 111 0.16 -66.72 -43.29
CA ALA A 111 -0.42 -65.86 -42.26
C ALA A 111 0.68 -65.30 -41.33
N VAL A 112 1.62 -66.15 -40.91
CA VAL A 112 2.79 -65.76 -40.11
C VAL A 112 3.70 -64.80 -40.89
N SER A 113 3.96 -65.02 -42.18
CA SER A 113 4.77 -64.08 -42.96
C SER A 113 4.08 -62.72 -43.13
N VAL A 114 2.75 -62.68 -43.26
CA VAL A 114 2.00 -61.41 -43.34
C VAL A 114 1.99 -60.67 -42.00
N THR A 115 1.83 -61.35 -40.86
CA THR A 115 1.90 -60.68 -39.55
C THR A 115 3.31 -60.21 -39.21
N VAL A 116 4.36 -60.98 -39.56
CA VAL A 116 5.76 -60.53 -39.44
C VAL A 116 6.04 -59.34 -40.37
N LEU A 117 5.55 -59.35 -41.61
CA LEU A 117 5.70 -58.20 -42.52
C LEU A 117 4.95 -56.96 -42.00
N ALA A 118 3.76 -57.13 -41.43
CA ALA A 118 3.00 -56.04 -40.82
C ALA A 118 3.70 -55.47 -39.58
N LEU A 119 4.26 -56.32 -38.71
CA LEU A 119 5.10 -55.90 -37.58
C LEU A 119 6.37 -55.19 -38.04
N ALA A 120 7.05 -55.69 -39.08
CA ALA A 120 8.23 -55.05 -39.65
C ALA A 120 7.89 -53.69 -40.29
N ALA A 121 6.78 -53.59 -41.03
CA ALA A 121 6.29 -52.34 -41.59
C ALA A 121 5.87 -51.34 -40.50
N PHE A 122 5.21 -51.80 -39.43
CA PHE A 122 4.84 -50.97 -38.28
C PHE A 122 6.08 -50.48 -37.53
N ALA A 123 7.05 -51.36 -37.23
CA ALA A 123 8.30 -50.99 -36.58
C ALA A 123 9.15 -50.03 -37.44
N THR A 124 9.22 -50.27 -38.75
CA THR A 124 9.90 -49.35 -39.70
C THR A 124 9.17 -48.01 -39.80
N GLY A 125 7.83 -48.01 -39.79
CA GLY A 125 7.01 -46.80 -39.78
C GLY A 125 7.17 -46.01 -38.48
N LEU A 126 7.24 -46.68 -37.33
CA LEU A 126 7.46 -46.07 -36.02
C LEU A 126 8.90 -45.54 -35.89
N TYR A 127 9.89 -46.25 -36.44
CA TYR A 127 11.27 -45.77 -36.59
C TYR A 127 11.35 -44.53 -37.50
N LEU A 128 10.72 -44.55 -38.67
CA LEU A 128 10.65 -43.40 -39.59
C LEU A 128 9.89 -42.22 -38.97
N PHE A 129 8.83 -42.46 -38.20
CA PHE A 129 8.14 -41.43 -37.44
C PHE A 129 9.08 -40.82 -36.38
N ASN A 130 9.81 -41.64 -35.64
CA ASN A 130 10.77 -41.21 -34.64
C ASN A 130 12.02 -40.52 -35.23
N TYR A 131 12.39 -40.81 -36.48
CA TYR A 131 13.58 -40.25 -37.14
C TYR A 131 13.28 -39.07 -38.09
N LEU A 132 12.07 -38.96 -38.64
CA LEU A 132 11.71 -37.97 -39.66
C LEU A 132 10.64 -36.95 -39.20
N VAL A 133 9.76 -37.37 -38.27
CA VAL A 133 8.64 -36.56 -37.77
C VAL A 133 8.93 -36.01 -36.37
N MET A 134 9.32 -36.86 -35.41
CA MET A 134 9.69 -36.43 -34.05
C MET A 134 10.78 -35.34 -34.05
N PRO A 135 11.83 -35.36 -34.89
CA PRO A 135 12.82 -34.29 -34.87
C PRO A 135 12.24 -32.94 -35.29
N ARG A 136 11.31 -32.89 -36.25
CA ARG A 136 10.62 -31.64 -36.63
C ARG A 136 9.65 -31.14 -35.56
N LEU A 137 9.01 -32.05 -34.83
CA LEU A 137 8.14 -31.71 -33.69
C LEU A 137 8.94 -31.15 -32.49
N ILE A 138 10.11 -31.74 -32.18
CA ILE A 138 10.81 -31.50 -30.91
C ILE A 138 11.91 -30.42 -31.01
N HIS A 139 12.66 -30.33 -32.12
CA HIS A 139 13.80 -29.40 -32.23
C HIS A 139 13.36 -27.93 -32.45
N SER A 140 12.07 -27.68 -32.69
CA SER A 140 11.50 -26.35 -32.93
C SER A 140 11.30 -25.52 -31.64
N THR A 141 12.27 -25.58 -30.72
CA THR A 141 12.43 -24.63 -29.61
C THR A 141 13.91 -24.25 -29.50
N ALA A 142 14.34 -23.28 -30.32
CA ALA A 142 15.62 -22.62 -30.10
C ALA A 142 15.67 -22.06 -28.67
N THR A 143 16.84 -22.13 -28.03
CA THR A 143 17.07 -21.48 -26.75
C THR A 143 17.33 -20.01 -27.01
N VAL A 144 16.50 -19.13 -26.44
CA VAL A 144 16.55 -17.68 -26.61
C VAL A 144 16.80 -17.05 -25.24
N ARG A 145 17.57 -15.97 -25.18
CA ARG A 145 17.75 -15.20 -23.94
C ARG A 145 16.53 -14.30 -23.70
N VAL A 146 16.03 -14.25 -22.47
CA VAL A 146 14.99 -13.28 -22.10
C VAL A 146 15.63 -11.87 -22.09
N PRO A 147 15.08 -10.88 -22.80
CA PRO A 147 15.58 -9.50 -22.73
C PRO A 147 15.23 -8.88 -21.37
N ASP A 148 15.84 -7.74 -21.05
CA ASP A 148 15.35 -6.92 -19.95
C ASP A 148 14.09 -6.16 -20.35
N LEU A 149 13.06 -6.28 -19.52
CA LEU A 149 11.75 -5.64 -19.63
C LEU A 149 11.52 -4.62 -18.52
N SER A 150 12.45 -4.52 -17.56
CA SER A 150 12.40 -3.57 -16.45
C SER A 150 12.31 -2.14 -16.97
N ASN A 151 11.46 -1.30 -16.35
CA ASN A 151 11.18 0.06 -16.83
C ASN A 151 10.69 0.15 -18.30
N LEU A 152 10.14 -0.92 -18.87
CA LEU A 152 9.30 -0.87 -20.07
C LEU A 152 7.82 -0.86 -19.72
N THR A 153 7.00 -0.33 -20.62
CA THR A 153 5.54 -0.52 -20.60
C THR A 153 5.18 -1.88 -21.21
N LEU A 154 4.01 -2.44 -20.87
CA LEU A 154 3.55 -3.74 -21.38
C LEU A 154 3.64 -3.85 -22.91
N GLU A 155 3.22 -2.82 -23.65
CA GLU A 155 3.34 -2.79 -25.12
C GLU A 155 4.79 -2.89 -25.63
N ARG A 156 5.73 -2.22 -24.96
CA ARG A 156 7.15 -2.23 -25.35
C ARG A 156 7.77 -3.59 -25.04
N ALA A 157 7.40 -4.18 -23.91
CA ALA A 157 7.80 -5.52 -23.53
C ALA A 157 7.25 -6.58 -24.51
N GLU A 158 5.98 -6.50 -24.91
CA GLU A 158 5.39 -7.39 -25.90
C GLU A 158 6.10 -7.26 -27.27
N LYS A 159 6.39 -6.03 -27.71
CA LYS A 159 7.15 -5.76 -28.95
C LYS A 159 8.59 -6.30 -28.88
N ALA A 160 9.20 -6.38 -27.70
CA ALA A 160 10.52 -6.99 -27.49
C ALA A 160 10.48 -8.54 -27.43
N LEU A 161 9.44 -9.13 -26.84
CA LEU A 161 9.29 -10.58 -26.70
C LEU A 161 8.78 -11.28 -27.98
N THR A 162 7.95 -10.60 -28.77
CA THR A 162 7.37 -11.11 -30.03
C THR A 162 8.40 -11.66 -31.03
N PRO A 163 9.47 -10.94 -31.43
CA PRO A 163 10.47 -11.46 -32.36
C PRO A 163 11.29 -12.63 -31.79
N LEU A 164 11.30 -12.80 -30.47
CA LEU A 164 11.96 -13.90 -29.75
C LEU A 164 11.04 -15.13 -29.60
N GLY A 165 9.79 -15.04 -30.04
CA GLY A 165 8.78 -16.08 -29.88
C GLY A 165 8.41 -16.34 -28.42
N LEU A 166 8.59 -15.36 -27.54
CA LEU A 166 8.26 -15.43 -26.11
C LEU A 166 6.89 -14.80 -25.86
N GLN A 167 6.16 -15.31 -24.86
CA GLN A 167 4.82 -14.80 -24.52
C GLN A 167 4.89 -13.92 -23.28
N LEU A 168 4.40 -12.68 -23.35
CA LEU A 168 4.19 -11.85 -22.16
C LEU A 168 3.06 -12.43 -21.30
N SER A 169 3.14 -12.25 -19.99
CA SER A 169 2.06 -12.54 -19.05
C SER A 169 2.14 -11.64 -17.84
N ARG A 170 1.00 -11.23 -17.30
CA ARG A 170 0.93 -10.45 -16.06
C ARG A 170 0.86 -11.39 -14.86
N ALA A 171 1.71 -11.20 -13.85
CA ALA A 171 1.48 -11.78 -12.52
C ALA A 171 0.43 -10.95 -11.75
N GLY A 172 0.54 -9.63 -11.83
CA GLY A 172 -0.32 -8.69 -11.13
C GLY A 172 0.21 -7.26 -11.18
N GLU A 173 -0.12 -6.53 -10.12
CA GLU A 173 0.26 -5.14 -9.89
C GLU A 173 0.81 -4.99 -8.46
N ARG A 174 1.77 -4.09 -8.23
CA ARG A 174 2.29 -3.73 -6.89
C ARG A 174 2.61 -2.23 -6.85
N PHE A 175 2.46 -1.60 -5.70
CA PHE A 175 3.04 -0.28 -5.45
C PHE A 175 4.58 -0.33 -5.41
N ASP A 176 5.20 0.75 -5.85
CA ASP A 176 6.64 1.02 -5.71
C ASP A 176 6.92 2.51 -5.94
N PRO A 177 7.57 3.22 -5.00
CA PRO A 177 7.89 4.64 -5.16
C PRO A 177 9.00 4.89 -6.21
N SER A 178 9.77 3.86 -6.59
CA SER A 178 10.94 3.98 -7.47
C SER A 178 10.60 3.88 -8.96
N VAL A 179 9.45 3.30 -9.30
CA VAL A 179 9.06 2.96 -10.68
C VAL A 179 7.67 3.50 -10.99
N PRO A 180 7.50 4.39 -11.98
CA PRO A 180 6.21 5.00 -12.28
C PRO A 180 5.11 4.01 -12.67
N ARG A 181 3.85 4.40 -12.46
CA ARG A 181 2.66 3.59 -12.77
C ARG A 181 2.65 3.10 -14.23
N GLY A 182 2.36 1.82 -14.43
CA GLY A 182 2.24 1.20 -15.76
C GLY A 182 3.56 0.66 -16.35
N PHE A 183 4.69 0.85 -15.67
CA PHE A 183 5.98 0.27 -16.02
C PHE A 183 6.21 -1.06 -15.31
N ILE A 184 7.04 -1.94 -15.88
CA ILE A 184 7.37 -3.25 -15.30
C ILE A 184 8.40 -3.08 -14.16
N LEU A 185 8.04 -3.61 -13.00
CA LEU A 185 8.88 -3.68 -11.79
C LEU A 185 9.90 -4.81 -11.85
N SER A 186 9.45 -5.98 -12.30
CA SER A 186 10.24 -7.21 -12.28
C SER A 186 9.67 -8.22 -13.26
N GLN A 187 10.52 -9.17 -13.64
CA GLN A 187 10.20 -10.26 -14.56
C GLN A 187 10.68 -11.61 -14.02
N ASP A 188 9.94 -12.67 -14.35
CA ASP A 188 10.34 -14.06 -14.24
C ASP A 188 10.16 -14.76 -15.60
N PRO A 189 11.23 -15.30 -16.23
CA PRO A 189 12.60 -15.34 -15.73
C PRO A 189 13.35 -13.99 -15.78
N PRO A 190 14.41 -13.82 -14.96
CA PRO A 190 15.31 -12.67 -15.00
C PRO A 190 15.91 -12.40 -16.40
N PRO A 191 16.39 -11.18 -16.69
CA PRO A 191 17.08 -10.87 -17.94
C PRO A 191 18.29 -11.80 -18.20
N ASP A 192 18.64 -11.95 -19.47
CA ASP A 192 19.68 -12.84 -20.00
C ASP A 192 19.47 -14.35 -19.76
N THR A 193 18.42 -14.76 -19.02
CA THR A 193 18.14 -16.18 -18.76
C THR A 193 17.87 -16.94 -20.07
N PRO A 194 18.56 -18.07 -20.33
CA PRO A 194 18.28 -18.92 -21.49
C PRO A 194 16.98 -19.70 -21.30
N VAL A 195 15.97 -19.44 -22.13
CA VAL A 195 14.66 -20.10 -22.12
C VAL A 195 14.37 -20.79 -23.45
N ARG A 196 13.51 -21.81 -23.42
CA ARG A 196 12.98 -22.44 -24.64
C ARG A 196 12.00 -21.47 -25.32
N GLY A 197 12.10 -21.27 -26.63
CA GLY A 197 11.11 -20.48 -27.38
C GLY A 197 9.67 -20.95 -27.10
N ARG A 198 8.71 -20.01 -27.09
CA ARG A 198 7.33 -20.15 -26.59
C ARG A 198 7.17 -20.28 -25.06
N LYS A 199 8.24 -20.12 -24.26
CA LYS A 199 8.12 -19.88 -22.81
C LYS A 199 7.37 -18.57 -22.55
N ARG A 200 6.55 -18.59 -21.50
CA ARG A 200 5.88 -17.44 -20.90
C ARG A 200 6.85 -16.70 -19.98
N VAL A 201 7.01 -15.40 -20.20
CA VAL A 201 7.72 -14.45 -19.33
C VAL A 201 6.66 -13.69 -18.55
N THR A 202 6.70 -13.82 -17.24
CA THR A 202 5.74 -13.25 -16.31
C THR A 202 6.29 -11.92 -15.80
N VAL A 203 5.47 -10.86 -15.76
CA VAL A 203 5.89 -9.52 -15.29
C VAL A 203 4.98 -9.00 -14.18
N MET A 204 5.57 -8.29 -13.23
CA MET A 204 4.87 -7.47 -12.24
C MET A 204 4.86 -6.01 -12.71
N VAL A 205 3.72 -5.32 -12.62
CA VAL A 205 3.58 -3.94 -13.08
C VAL A 205 3.46 -2.99 -11.89
N SER A 206 4.11 -1.84 -11.96
CA SER A 206 4.01 -0.81 -10.93
C SER A 206 2.66 -0.10 -10.95
N LEU A 207 2.11 0.12 -9.77
CA LEU A 207 1.04 1.09 -9.53
C LEU A 207 1.56 2.52 -9.33
N GLY A 208 2.88 2.68 -9.21
CA GLY A 208 3.54 3.89 -8.73
C GLY A 208 3.61 3.92 -7.21
N GLU A 209 3.88 5.11 -6.67
CA GLU A 209 3.84 5.41 -5.24
C GLU A 209 2.42 5.18 -4.68
N GLU A 210 2.34 4.70 -3.43
CA GLU A 210 1.07 4.46 -2.75
C GLU A 210 0.67 5.72 -1.97
N PHE A 211 -0.57 6.17 -2.13
CA PHE A 211 -1.10 7.38 -1.50
C PHE A 211 -2.15 7.04 -0.43
N SER A 212 -2.25 7.89 0.59
CA SER A 212 -3.24 7.83 1.66
C SER A 212 -3.68 9.23 2.07
N SER A 213 -4.88 9.35 2.65
CA SER A 213 -5.46 10.59 3.15
C SER A 213 -5.10 10.82 4.62
N VAL A 214 -4.70 12.04 4.97
CA VAL A 214 -4.56 12.47 6.37
C VAL A 214 -5.94 12.39 7.05
N PRO A 215 -6.12 11.63 8.14
CA PRO A 215 -7.40 11.55 8.85
C PRO A 215 -7.74 12.89 9.53
N ALA A 216 -8.99 13.05 9.99
CA ALA A 216 -9.38 14.18 10.81
C ALA A 216 -8.72 14.07 12.20
N LEU A 217 -7.80 14.99 12.52
CA LEU A 217 -7.05 15.00 13.79
C LEU A 217 -7.47 16.11 14.77
N PHE A 218 -8.43 16.97 14.40
CA PHE A 218 -8.84 18.09 15.25
C PHE A 218 -9.51 17.61 16.54
N GLY A 219 -9.05 18.11 17.69
CA GLY A 219 -9.58 17.74 19.02
C GLY A 219 -9.09 16.39 19.54
N GLU A 220 -8.33 15.61 18.76
CA GLU A 220 -7.80 14.33 19.20
C GLU A 220 -6.66 14.48 20.20
N SER A 221 -6.48 13.45 21.03
CA SER A 221 -5.28 13.37 21.89
C SER A 221 -4.03 13.06 21.06
N GLN A 222 -2.84 13.46 21.53
CA GLN A 222 -1.58 13.13 20.83
C GLN A 222 -1.46 11.63 20.44
N ARG A 223 -1.87 10.74 21.35
CA ARG A 223 -1.86 9.29 21.15
C ARG A 223 -2.96 8.80 20.20
N GLY A 224 -4.15 9.41 20.25
CA GLY A 224 -5.23 9.13 19.30
C GLY A 224 -4.81 9.52 17.88
N ALA A 225 -4.23 10.71 17.72
CA ALA A 225 -3.70 11.18 16.44
C ALA A 225 -2.56 10.31 15.90
N GLU A 226 -1.64 9.86 16.76
CA GLU A 226 -0.58 8.90 16.42
C GLU A 226 -1.18 7.58 15.88
N GLN A 227 -2.14 6.98 16.59
CA GLN A 227 -2.80 5.74 16.16
C GLN A 227 -3.64 5.91 14.87
N LEU A 228 -4.29 7.06 14.68
CA LEU A 228 -5.00 7.39 13.45
C LEU A 228 -4.04 7.50 12.26
N LEU A 229 -2.91 8.20 12.42
CA LEU A 229 -1.86 8.31 11.41
C LEU A 229 -1.25 6.93 11.08
N GLU A 230 -0.91 6.12 12.08
CA GLU A 230 -0.42 4.75 11.87
C GLU A 230 -1.44 3.91 11.08
N SER A 231 -2.73 4.00 11.41
CA SER A 231 -3.80 3.26 10.69
C SER A 231 -3.97 3.71 9.24
N ALA A 232 -3.72 5.00 8.95
CA ALA A 232 -3.66 5.52 7.59
C ALA A 232 -2.38 5.10 6.84
N GLY A 233 -1.37 4.57 7.52
CA GLY A 233 -0.04 4.31 6.96
C GLY A 233 0.78 5.60 6.79
N LEU A 234 0.56 6.59 7.65
CA LEU A 234 1.31 7.83 7.78
C LEU A 234 2.11 7.81 9.10
N LYS A 235 2.96 8.81 9.31
CA LYS A 235 3.78 8.94 10.54
C LYS A 235 3.51 10.27 11.24
N ILE A 236 3.74 10.30 12.55
CA ILE A 236 3.85 11.55 13.30
C ILE A 236 5.18 12.25 12.97
N GLY A 237 5.10 13.54 12.62
CA GLY A 237 6.23 14.42 12.32
C GLY A 237 6.57 15.34 13.48
N GLY A 238 6.79 16.62 13.20
CA GLY A 238 7.10 17.62 14.22
C GLY A 238 5.90 17.91 15.14
N VAL A 239 6.11 17.82 16.46
CA VAL A 239 5.08 18.16 17.45
C VAL A 239 5.36 19.53 18.06
N THR A 240 4.60 20.53 17.63
CA THR A 240 4.63 21.91 18.16
C THR A 240 3.58 22.08 19.25
N ARG A 241 3.83 22.98 20.21
CA ARG A 241 2.90 23.28 21.31
C ARG A 241 2.61 24.79 21.37
N ALA A 242 1.34 25.15 21.45
CA ALA A 242 0.88 26.54 21.55
C ALA A 242 -0.40 26.63 22.38
N PRO A 243 -0.70 27.77 23.02
CA PRO A 243 -1.99 27.98 23.67
C PRO A 243 -3.13 28.00 22.64
N SER A 244 -4.29 27.48 23.01
CA SER A 244 -5.51 27.53 22.20
C SER A 244 -6.75 27.59 23.08
N ASP A 245 -7.68 28.46 22.72
CA ASP A 245 -9.00 28.57 23.37
C ASP A 245 -10.06 27.70 22.66
N GLN A 246 -9.69 26.98 21.59
CA GLN A 246 -10.60 26.12 20.82
C GLN A 246 -10.67 24.68 21.34
N VAL A 247 -9.56 24.16 21.90
CA VAL A 247 -9.46 22.77 22.39
C VAL A 247 -8.62 22.72 23.68
N GLY A 248 -8.99 21.81 24.58
CA GLY A 248 -8.33 21.62 25.88
C GLY A 248 -6.86 21.22 25.77
N GLU A 249 -6.13 21.37 26.88
CA GLU A 249 -4.70 21.03 26.96
C GLU A 249 -4.44 19.57 26.54
N GLY A 250 -3.38 19.35 25.76
CA GLY A 250 -2.98 18.03 25.27
C GLY A 250 -3.73 17.53 24.05
N LEU A 251 -4.74 18.26 23.56
CA LEU A 251 -5.47 17.97 22.33
C LEU A 251 -4.84 18.68 21.12
N VAL A 252 -5.01 18.09 19.93
CA VAL A 252 -4.53 18.63 18.65
C VAL A 252 -5.43 19.78 18.19
N VAL A 253 -4.82 20.94 17.97
CA VAL A 253 -5.43 22.17 17.44
C VAL A 253 -5.46 22.15 15.92
N ALA A 254 -4.40 21.64 15.30
CA ALA A 254 -4.23 21.56 13.85
C ALA A 254 -3.18 20.52 13.48
N SER A 255 -3.20 20.07 12.22
CA SER A 255 -2.12 19.28 11.61
C SER A 255 -1.60 19.98 10.35
N ASP A 256 -0.34 19.70 10.01
CA ASP A 256 0.28 20.11 8.74
C ASP A 256 0.91 18.87 8.07
N PRO A 257 0.40 18.42 6.90
CA PRO A 257 -0.79 18.93 6.20
C PRO A 257 -2.12 18.76 6.98
N PRO A 258 -3.17 19.53 6.63
CA PRO A 258 -4.48 19.40 7.26
C PRO A 258 -5.16 18.07 6.91
N GLY A 259 -6.21 17.71 7.66
CA GLY A 259 -7.06 16.55 7.37
C GLY A 259 -7.60 16.56 5.94
N GLU A 260 -7.95 15.38 5.43
CA GLU A 260 -8.35 15.07 4.04
C GLU A 260 -7.26 15.26 2.98
N SER A 261 -6.12 15.89 3.30
CA SER A 261 -4.96 16.00 2.39
C SER A 261 -4.46 14.62 1.94
N VAL A 262 -4.16 14.45 0.65
CA VAL A 262 -3.59 13.20 0.11
C VAL A 262 -2.07 13.29 0.05
N MET A 263 -1.39 12.29 0.63
CA MET A 263 0.07 12.20 0.73
C MET A 263 0.58 10.79 0.39
N PRO A 264 1.85 10.61 0.01
CA PRO A 264 2.48 9.30 -0.02
C PRO A 264 2.41 8.56 1.33
N ARG A 265 2.28 7.23 1.31
CA ARG A 265 2.34 6.42 2.53
C ARG A 265 3.76 6.46 3.12
N GLY A 266 3.82 6.54 4.45
CA GLY A 266 5.05 6.76 5.20
C GLY A 266 5.51 8.22 5.27
N SER A 267 4.78 9.18 4.69
CA SER A 267 4.97 10.61 4.94
C SER A 267 4.69 11.00 6.39
N GLU A 268 5.31 12.09 6.84
CA GLU A 268 5.19 12.64 8.18
C GLU A 268 4.15 13.78 8.21
N VAL A 269 3.28 13.77 9.21
CA VAL A 269 2.29 14.82 9.50
C VAL A 269 2.65 15.49 10.82
N SER A 270 2.90 16.80 10.77
CA SER A 270 3.23 17.59 11.95
C SER A 270 1.96 17.97 12.71
N LEU A 271 2.03 18.06 14.04
CA LEU A 271 0.89 18.32 14.92
C LEU A 271 1.12 19.60 15.74
N LEU A 272 0.08 20.44 15.84
CA LEU A 272 0.01 21.54 16.80
C LEU A 272 -0.87 21.13 17.97
N ILE A 273 -0.29 21.04 19.17
CA ILE A 273 -0.99 20.61 20.40
C ILE A 273 -1.24 21.80 21.31
N SER A 274 -2.45 21.86 21.88
CA SER A 274 -2.88 22.88 22.83
C SER A 274 -2.11 22.77 24.15
N THR A 275 -1.62 23.90 24.66
CA THR A 275 -1.12 24.06 26.04
C THR A 275 -2.20 24.63 26.97
N GLY A 276 -3.47 24.43 26.65
CA GLY A 276 -4.60 25.06 27.34
C GLY A 276 -4.85 26.50 26.88
N THR A 277 -5.77 27.18 27.57
CA THR A 277 -6.28 28.50 27.18
C THR A 277 -5.21 29.59 27.26
N GLY A 278 -5.20 30.46 26.25
CA GLY A 278 -4.17 31.46 26.01
C GLY A 278 -4.32 32.74 26.82
N GLN A 279 -4.52 32.65 28.13
CA GLN A 279 -4.67 33.84 28.97
C GLN A 279 -3.44 34.75 28.85
N ALA A 280 -3.62 35.92 28.25
CA ALA A 280 -2.55 36.89 28.04
C ALA A 280 -2.07 37.47 29.39
N TYR A 281 -0.89 37.01 29.83
CA TYR A 281 -0.25 37.49 31.04
C TYR A 281 0.48 38.81 30.82
N TYR A 282 0.18 39.79 31.66
CA TYR A 282 0.90 41.05 31.80
C TYR A 282 1.79 40.98 33.04
N LEU A 283 2.87 41.77 33.08
CA LEU A 283 3.68 41.95 34.28
C LEU A 283 3.17 43.16 35.06
N MET A 284 2.89 42.98 36.34
CA MET A 284 2.51 44.07 37.24
C MET A 284 3.66 45.09 37.36
N PRO A 285 3.47 46.37 37.00
CA PRO A 285 4.47 47.41 37.21
C PRO A 285 4.62 47.77 38.69
N ASP A 286 5.71 48.48 39.02
CA ASP A 286 5.81 49.20 40.30
C ASP A 286 5.04 50.53 40.21
N LEU A 287 4.06 50.65 41.10
CA LEU A 287 3.11 51.74 41.24
C LEU A 287 3.29 52.49 42.56
N VAL A 288 4.18 52.03 43.44
CA VAL A 288 4.40 52.64 44.76
C VAL A 288 4.93 54.07 44.58
N GLY A 289 4.43 55.00 45.39
CA GLY A 289 4.73 56.44 45.29
C GLY A 289 4.05 57.17 44.12
N ARG A 290 3.35 56.48 43.20
CA ARG A 290 2.59 57.13 42.12
C ARG A 290 1.24 57.64 42.61
N GLU A 291 0.67 58.62 41.90
CA GLU A 291 -0.64 59.19 42.22
C GLU A 291 -1.76 58.17 41.92
N ILE A 292 -2.54 57.81 42.93
CA ILE A 292 -3.56 56.75 42.85
C ILE A 292 -4.65 57.07 41.83
N GLY A 293 -5.05 58.33 41.70
CA GLY A 293 -6.07 58.78 40.73
C GLY A 293 -5.59 58.72 39.28
N GLY A 294 -4.31 59.01 39.02
CA GLY A 294 -3.70 58.87 37.70
C GLY A 294 -3.52 57.40 37.29
N VAL A 295 -2.88 56.62 38.17
CA VAL A 295 -2.64 55.18 37.95
C VAL A 295 -3.95 54.42 37.74
N ARG A 296 -4.97 54.68 38.56
CA ARG A 296 -6.29 54.04 38.43
C ARG A 296 -6.87 54.23 37.03
N ARG A 297 -6.98 55.48 36.54
CA ARG A 297 -7.52 55.78 35.20
C ARG A 297 -6.71 55.10 34.10
N GLN A 298 -5.39 55.03 34.24
CA GLN A 298 -4.51 54.36 33.28
C GLN A 298 -4.77 52.84 33.23
N LEU A 299 -4.81 52.17 34.38
CA LEU A 299 -5.10 50.73 34.46
C LEU A 299 -6.53 50.39 33.97
N GLU A 300 -7.53 51.19 34.38
CA GLU A 300 -8.90 51.06 33.89
C GLU A 300 -8.99 51.27 32.36
N SER A 301 -8.21 52.19 31.78
CA SER A 301 -8.17 52.41 30.32
C SER A 301 -7.55 51.25 29.53
N PHE A 302 -6.69 50.43 30.16
CA PHE A 302 -6.21 49.17 29.60
C PHE A 302 -7.17 48.00 29.85
N GLY A 303 -8.23 48.20 30.63
CA GLY A 303 -9.27 47.21 30.95
C GLY A 303 -9.05 46.39 32.21
N PHE A 304 -8.13 46.79 33.11
CA PHE A 304 -7.95 46.14 34.41
C PHE A 304 -8.93 46.66 35.46
N GLN A 305 -9.35 45.80 36.39
CA GLN A 305 -10.24 46.17 37.48
C GLN A 305 -9.44 46.67 38.68
N VAL A 306 -9.60 47.94 39.06
CA VAL A 306 -8.88 48.56 40.18
C VAL A 306 -9.82 48.75 41.37
N ILE A 307 -9.48 48.16 42.51
CA ILE A 307 -10.22 48.29 43.77
C ILE A 307 -9.42 49.15 44.77
N LEU A 308 -10.16 49.93 45.55
CA LEU A 308 -9.67 50.77 46.64
C LEU A 308 -10.29 50.27 47.95
N PRO A 309 -9.56 50.24 49.08
CA PRO A 309 -10.15 49.97 50.40
C PRO A 309 -11.29 50.95 50.71
N PRO A 310 -12.36 50.54 51.41
CA PRO A 310 -13.50 51.43 51.72
C PRO A 310 -13.15 52.62 52.62
N SER A 311 -12.01 52.56 53.32
CA SER A 311 -11.44 53.65 54.13
C SER A 311 -10.34 54.46 53.42
N ALA A 312 -10.06 54.18 52.15
CA ALA A 312 -8.99 54.84 51.40
C ALA A 312 -9.43 56.20 50.82
N PRO A 313 -8.64 57.28 50.99
CA PRO A 313 -8.85 58.48 50.20
C PRO A 313 -8.63 58.20 48.70
N ALA A 314 -9.54 58.68 47.86
CA ALA A 314 -9.47 58.53 46.40
C ALA A 314 -8.34 59.35 45.72
N ILE A 315 -7.55 60.07 46.51
CA ILE A 315 -6.42 60.91 46.09
C ILE A 315 -5.25 60.70 47.05
N GLY A 316 -4.02 60.73 46.54
CA GLY A 316 -2.79 60.49 47.30
C GLY A 316 -1.78 59.63 46.54
N ALA A 317 -0.63 59.40 47.17
CA ALA A 317 0.37 58.45 46.67
C ALA A 317 0.03 57.03 47.11
N ILE A 318 0.25 56.04 46.24
CA ILE A 318 0.11 54.61 46.55
C ILE A 318 1.23 54.21 47.53
N ALA A 319 0.86 53.56 48.64
CA ALA A 319 1.79 53.02 49.63
C ALA A 319 1.91 51.49 49.55
N HIS A 320 0.84 50.81 49.12
CA HIS A 320 0.85 49.37 48.89
C HIS A 320 0.04 49.03 47.63
N GLN A 321 0.53 48.07 46.87
CA GLN A 321 -0.17 47.47 45.72
C GLN A 321 -0.27 45.96 45.93
N ASP A 322 -1.35 45.37 45.44
CA ASP A 322 -1.53 43.92 45.37
C ASP A 322 -2.29 43.60 44.08
N PRO A 323 -1.77 42.78 43.15
CA PRO A 323 -0.49 42.07 43.18
C PRO A 323 0.79 42.94 43.29
N ALA A 324 1.85 42.29 43.76
CA ALA A 324 3.20 42.86 43.90
C ALA A 324 3.86 43.16 42.53
N PRO A 325 4.82 44.09 42.45
CA PRO A 325 5.54 44.37 41.21
C PRO A 325 6.29 43.14 40.70
N GLY A 326 6.23 42.89 39.40
CA GLY A 326 6.78 41.72 38.73
C GLY A 326 5.87 40.48 38.74
N THR A 327 4.77 40.46 39.50
CA THR A 327 3.79 39.36 39.44
C THR A 327 3.11 39.31 38.07
N ARG A 328 2.86 38.10 37.56
CA ARG A 328 2.06 37.88 36.34
C ARG A 328 0.58 38.06 36.66
N ILE A 329 -0.10 38.93 35.92
CA ILE A 329 -1.53 39.21 36.07
C ILE A 329 -2.26 38.99 34.74
N THR A 330 -3.50 38.53 34.82
CA THR A 330 -4.41 38.36 33.67
C THR A 330 -5.30 39.59 33.51
N ARG A 331 -6.05 39.69 32.40
CA ARG A 331 -6.92 40.84 32.10
C ARG A 331 -8.09 41.01 33.09
N ASP A 332 -8.54 39.90 33.67
CA ASP A 332 -9.59 39.79 34.70
C ASP A 332 -9.05 39.94 36.14
N ALA A 333 -7.72 40.05 36.32
CA ALA A 333 -7.13 40.22 37.64
C ALA A 333 -7.57 41.54 38.31
N THR A 334 -7.95 41.44 39.58
CA THR A 334 -8.26 42.59 40.43
C THR A 334 -6.98 43.19 41.01
N ILE A 335 -6.80 44.50 40.88
CA ILE A 335 -5.65 45.25 41.38
C ILE A 335 -6.10 46.10 42.56
N LEU A 336 -5.66 45.74 43.77
CA LEU A 336 -5.91 46.49 44.99
C LEU A 336 -4.81 47.55 45.19
N LEU A 337 -5.21 48.83 45.22
CA LEU A 337 -4.30 49.94 45.50
C LEU A 337 -4.65 50.58 46.84
N GLN A 338 -3.67 50.65 47.75
CA GLN A 338 -3.82 51.30 49.05
C GLN A 338 -2.99 52.60 49.08
N PRO A 339 -3.62 53.77 49.32
CA PRO A 339 -2.89 55.03 49.44
C PRO A 339 -2.16 55.12 50.78
N ALA A 340 -1.15 56.00 50.85
CA ALA A 340 -0.50 56.37 52.10
C ALA A 340 -1.50 56.99 53.08
N GLY A 341 -1.91 56.21 54.09
CA GLY A 341 -2.79 56.67 55.15
C GLY A 341 -2.16 57.84 55.90
N ARG A 342 -2.72 59.05 55.74
CA ARG A 342 -2.27 60.24 56.48
C ARG A 342 -2.59 60.05 57.95
N LEU A 343 -1.58 59.68 58.74
CA LEU A 343 -1.62 59.72 60.20
C LEU A 343 -1.77 61.18 60.67
N ILE A 344 -3.02 61.65 60.71
CA ILE A 344 -3.40 62.83 61.48
C ILE A 344 -3.40 62.40 62.93
N ARG A 345 -2.55 63.02 63.74
CA ARG A 345 -2.30 62.71 65.15
C ARG A 345 -2.53 63.97 66.00
#